data_AF-A0A8T5SCB4-F1
#
_entry.id   AF-A0A8T5SCB4-F1
#
_cell.length_a   1.000
_cell.length_b   1.000
_cell.length_c   1.000
_cell.angle_alpha   90.00
_cell.angle_beta   90.00
_cell.angle_gamma   90.00
#
_symmetry.space_group_name_H-M   'P 1'
#
loop_
_entity.id
_entity.type
_entity.pdbx_description
1 polymer ?
#
loop_
_entity_poly.entity_id
_entity_poly.type
_entity_poly.pdbx_seq_one_letter_code
_entity_poly.pdbx_strand_id
1 'polypeptide(L)'
;MAKVSRLTSWIKHLAKRRGSHLISQSVRMFYFHMQPFHKLLDRMFTTLDEYDSGFTFPLVASIGEKHQDYVRFLKSYPFEIAIHGYKHVRYQHLSPEQVEQELILATKAFQKLKLPFKGFRAPYNNYSEATKELLEKFDFLWDIGIGYQQPYQETHQFFNYKFNNGKKSTYTCIPLSKWSDDLMIDRYKFSAKQIAKALTIQLKKAKEENGVVMFDLHPIRIGRKEYINGLNLFLEQANKHNAWIPSVTEAVEYWRKHKSWKHNAPVCCLLTGDIDNFTFWDYLRRF
;
A
#
# COMPACT_ATOMS: atom_id res chain seq x y z
N MET A 1 -3.21 -20.37 -29.56
CA MET A 1 -3.48 -18.94 -29.76
C MET A 1 -3.30 -18.06 -28.50
N ALA A 2 -3.28 -18.60 -27.27
CA ALA A 2 -3.12 -17.81 -26.03
C ALA A 2 -1.71 -17.25 -25.72
N LYS A 3 -0.63 -17.82 -26.30
CA LYS A 3 0.75 -17.32 -26.09
C LYS A 3 1.07 -16.03 -26.87
N VAL A 4 0.43 -15.84 -28.03
CA VAL A 4 0.72 -14.73 -28.95
C VAL A 4 0.10 -13.40 -28.48
N SER A 5 -1.05 -13.42 -27.79
CA SER A 5 -1.68 -12.20 -27.24
C SER A 5 -0.97 -11.66 -25.98
N ARG A 6 -0.29 -12.53 -25.23
CA ARG A 6 0.47 -12.15 -24.03
C ARG A 6 1.73 -11.36 -24.38
N LEU A 7 2.43 -11.75 -25.45
CA LEU A 7 3.66 -11.11 -25.92
C LEU A 7 3.40 -9.71 -26.50
N THR A 8 2.28 -9.54 -27.21
CA THR A 8 1.91 -8.26 -27.83
C THR A 8 1.44 -7.22 -26.82
N SER A 9 0.78 -7.63 -25.73
CA SER A 9 0.47 -6.74 -24.59
C SER A 9 1.76 -6.26 -23.89
N TRP A 10 2.70 -7.17 -23.63
CA TRP A 10 3.99 -6.85 -23.02
C TRP A 10 4.84 -5.89 -23.86
N ILE A 11 4.91 -6.12 -25.18
CA ILE A 11 5.62 -5.24 -26.11
C ILE A 11 4.92 -3.87 -26.22
N LYS A 12 3.59 -3.80 -26.23
CA LYS A 12 2.85 -2.51 -26.19
C LYS A 12 3.08 -1.76 -24.88
N HIS A 13 3.22 -2.47 -23.76
CA HIS A 13 3.51 -1.90 -22.44
C HIS A 13 4.95 -1.34 -22.35
N LEU A 14 5.90 -1.93 -23.08
CA LEU A 14 7.27 -1.42 -23.24
C LEU A 14 7.37 -0.28 -24.28
N ALA A 15 6.63 -0.37 -25.37
CA ALA A 15 6.69 0.60 -26.47
C ALA A 15 6.11 1.98 -26.10
N LYS A 16 5.13 2.04 -25.18
CA LYS A 16 4.58 3.30 -24.65
C LYS A 16 5.43 3.96 -23.54
N ARG A 17 6.58 3.37 -23.18
CA ARG A 17 7.49 3.82 -22.11
C ARG A 17 8.73 4.54 -22.64
N ARG A 18 8.60 5.60 -23.45
CA ARG A 18 9.76 6.40 -23.91
C ARG A 18 9.87 7.74 -23.18
N GLY A 19 11.02 8.00 -22.54
CA GLY A 19 11.37 9.30 -21.93
C GLY A 19 12.54 9.23 -20.93
N SER A 20 13.28 10.33 -20.76
CA SER A 20 14.38 10.49 -19.79
C SER A 20 13.99 10.18 -18.34
N HIS A 21 12.71 10.33 -18.02
CA HIS A 21 12.12 10.02 -16.71
C HIS A 21 12.21 8.53 -16.34
N LEU A 22 12.17 7.61 -17.31
CA LEU A 22 12.26 6.17 -17.02
C LEU A 22 13.68 5.70 -16.76
N ILE A 23 14.65 6.31 -17.44
CA ILE A 23 16.06 6.08 -17.19
C ILE A 23 16.39 6.56 -15.78
N SER A 24 15.96 7.78 -15.41
CA SER A 24 16.19 8.30 -14.07
C SER A 24 15.46 7.50 -12.98
N GLN A 25 14.25 7.00 -13.24
CA GLN A 25 13.55 6.11 -12.30
C GLN A 25 14.27 4.76 -12.16
N SER A 26 14.74 4.16 -13.26
CA SER A 26 15.43 2.86 -13.21
C SER A 26 16.77 2.96 -12.50
N VAL A 27 17.54 4.03 -12.73
CA VAL A 27 18.79 4.32 -12.00
C VAL A 27 18.51 4.51 -10.51
N ARG A 28 17.43 5.22 -10.16
CA ARG A 28 17.03 5.39 -8.77
C ARG A 28 16.65 4.07 -8.10
N MET A 29 15.85 3.25 -8.78
CA MET A 29 15.47 1.94 -8.24
C MET A 29 16.67 1.02 -8.09
N PHE A 30 17.63 1.07 -9.03
CA PHE A 30 18.90 0.38 -8.87
C PHE A 30 19.64 0.83 -7.60
N TYR A 31 19.80 2.14 -7.41
CA TYR A 31 20.37 2.71 -6.19
C TYR A 31 19.59 2.30 -4.93
N PHE A 32 18.26 2.21 -5.02
CA PHE A 32 17.42 1.76 -3.92
C PHE A 32 17.69 0.32 -3.51
N HIS A 33 17.83 -0.58 -4.48
CA HIS A 33 18.16 -1.99 -4.25
C HIS A 33 19.63 -2.27 -3.93
N MET A 34 20.52 -1.28 -3.93
CA MET A 34 21.89 -1.46 -3.40
C MET A 34 21.90 -1.77 -1.91
N GLN A 35 20.85 -1.39 -1.17
CA GLN A 35 20.63 -1.86 0.19
C GLN A 35 19.78 -3.14 0.15
N PRO A 36 20.23 -4.25 0.77
CA PRO A 36 19.45 -5.48 0.81
C PRO A 36 18.08 -5.27 1.44
N PHE A 37 17.03 -5.80 0.82
CA PHE A 37 15.65 -5.54 1.23
C PHE A 37 15.35 -5.96 2.67
N HIS A 38 15.92 -7.08 3.14
CA HIS A 38 15.77 -7.52 4.54
C HIS A 38 16.26 -6.44 5.51
N LYS A 39 17.37 -5.74 5.22
CA LYS A 39 17.87 -4.65 6.07
C LYS A 39 16.95 -3.43 6.08
N LEU A 40 16.15 -3.23 5.03
CA LEU A 40 15.15 -2.17 4.98
C LEU A 40 13.98 -2.53 5.88
N LEU A 41 13.49 -3.78 5.79
CA LEU A 41 12.45 -4.31 6.66
C LEU A 41 12.90 -4.33 8.13
N ASP A 42 14.08 -4.85 8.45
CA ASP A 42 14.62 -4.91 9.82
C ASP A 42 14.56 -3.54 10.51
N ARG A 43 14.96 -2.49 9.80
CA ARG A 43 14.92 -1.11 10.31
C ARG A 43 13.51 -0.63 10.54
N MET A 44 12.62 -0.83 9.57
CA MET A 44 11.22 -0.47 9.72
C MET A 44 10.59 -1.20 10.90
N PHE A 45 10.85 -2.50 11.03
CA PHE A 45 10.25 -3.33 12.06
C PHE A 45 10.74 -2.93 13.43
N THR A 46 12.04 -2.71 13.60
CA THR A 46 12.61 -2.18 14.85
C THR A 46 11.96 -0.85 15.22
N THR A 47 11.87 0.09 14.28
CA THR A 47 11.25 1.39 14.53
C THR A 47 9.75 1.32 14.79
N LEU A 48 9.00 0.38 14.18
CA LEU A 48 7.56 0.22 14.42
C LEU A 48 7.29 -0.46 15.77
N ASP A 49 8.10 -1.45 16.13
CA ASP A 49 8.00 -2.23 17.37
C ASP A 49 8.25 -1.35 18.61
N GLU A 50 9.20 -0.41 18.53
CA GLU A 50 9.47 0.60 19.58
C GLU A 50 8.23 1.42 19.99
N TYR A 51 7.22 1.52 19.12
CA TYR A 51 6.00 2.29 19.36
C TYR A 51 4.72 1.43 19.29
N ASP A 52 4.82 0.09 19.33
CA ASP A 52 3.68 -0.85 19.17
C ASP A 52 2.78 -0.47 17.97
N SER A 53 3.42 -0.10 16.86
CA SER A 53 2.75 0.47 15.70
C SER A 53 2.53 -0.58 14.61
N GLY A 54 1.29 -0.70 14.17
CA GLY A 54 0.89 -1.54 13.06
C GLY A 54 1.35 -1.02 11.70
N PHE A 55 1.44 -1.94 10.74
CA PHE A 55 1.76 -1.64 9.35
C PHE A 55 1.10 -2.67 8.43
N THR A 56 0.70 -2.23 7.24
CA THR A 56 0.09 -3.09 6.22
C THR A 56 0.92 -3.10 4.94
N PHE A 57 1.29 -4.29 4.47
CA PHE A 57 2.08 -4.49 3.25
C PHE A 57 1.22 -5.07 2.13
N PRO A 58 0.72 -4.24 1.19
CA PRO A 58 0.19 -4.77 -0.06
C PRO A 58 1.31 -5.48 -0.84
N LEU A 59 1.18 -6.79 -1.02
CA LEU A 59 2.20 -7.63 -1.66
C LEU A 59 1.72 -8.08 -3.04
N VAL A 60 2.57 -7.91 -4.05
CA VAL A 60 2.34 -8.50 -5.38
C VAL A 60 2.49 -10.02 -5.25
N ALA A 61 1.40 -10.75 -5.48
CA ALA A 61 1.34 -12.15 -5.07
C ALA A 61 2.37 -13.05 -5.78
N SER A 62 2.63 -12.80 -7.07
CA SER A 62 3.67 -13.56 -7.82
C SER A 62 5.09 -13.30 -7.30
N ILE A 63 5.35 -12.13 -6.73
CA ILE A 63 6.63 -11.81 -6.08
C ILE A 63 6.71 -12.55 -4.74
N GLY A 64 5.63 -12.61 -3.97
CA GLY A 64 5.53 -13.42 -2.75
C GLY A 64 5.76 -14.91 -3.00
N GLU A 65 5.21 -15.48 -4.07
CA GLU A 65 5.43 -16.89 -4.42
C GLU A 65 6.89 -17.21 -4.76
N LYS A 66 7.57 -16.26 -5.41
CA LYS A 66 8.98 -16.38 -5.79
C LYS A 66 9.91 -16.28 -4.57
N HIS A 67 9.54 -15.47 -3.59
CA HIS A 67 10.38 -15.08 -2.45
C HIS A 67 9.72 -15.45 -1.11
N GLN A 68 9.48 -16.75 -0.93
CA GLN A 68 8.76 -17.25 0.25
C GLN A 68 9.52 -17.06 1.56
N ASP A 69 10.84 -16.92 1.51
CA ASP A 69 11.70 -16.55 2.63
C ASP A 69 11.34 -15.16 3.17
N TYR A 70 11.19 -14.16 2.29
CA TYR A 70 10.72 -12.84 2.68
C TYR A 70 9.28 -12.86 3.21
N VAL A 71 8.40 -13.67 2.63
CA VAL A 71 7.04 -13.84 3.14
C VAL A 71 7.06 -14.46 4.55
N ARG A 72 7.89 -15.47 4.80
CA ARG A 72 8.06 -16.05 6.15
C ARG A 72 8.58 -15.02 7.14
N PHE A 73 9.52 -14.17 6.72
CA PHE A 73 10.03 -13.08 7.54
C PHE A 73 8.96 -12.02 7.85
N LEU A 74 8.17 -11.59 6.87
CA LEU A 74 7.04 -10.68 7.11
C LEU A 74 6.03 -11.27 8.10
N LYS A 75 5.78 -12.58 8.02
CA LYS A 75 4.87 -13.31 8.91
C LYS A 75 5.38 -13.49 10.34
N SER A 76 6.68 -13.31 10.61
CA SER A 76 7.21 -13.42 11.98
C SER A 76 6.92 -12.18 12.83
N TYR A 77 6.26 -11.17 12.26
CA TYR A 77 5.85 -9.94 12.92
C TYR A 77 4.32 -9.77 12.81
N PRO A 78 3.69 -9.00 13.71
CA PRO A 78 2.24 -8.78 13.70
C PRO A 78 1.76 -7.84 12.57
N PHE A 79 2.56 -7.66 11.51
CA PHE A 79 2.18 -6.82 10.38
C PHE A 79 1.18 -7.53 9.47
N GLU A 80 0.32 -6.72 8.86
CA GLU A 80 -0.66 -7.20 7.92
C GLU A 80 -0.08 -7.31 6.52
N ILE A 81 -0.46 -8.35 5.77
CA ILE A 81 -0.17 -8.48 4.34
C ILE A 81 -1.48 -8.48 3.57
N ALA A 82 -1.59 -7.64 2.55
CA ALA A 82 -2.79 -7.47 1.73
C ALA A 82 -2.49 -7.75 0.25
N ILE A 83 -3.52 -7.98 -0.56
CA ILE A 83 -3.31 -8.26 -1.99
C ILE A 83 -2.99 -6.98 -2.74
N HIS A 84 -1.89 -6.99 -3.50
CA HIS A 84 -1.52 -5.93 -4.45
C HIS A 84 -1.58 -6.39 -5.92
N GLY A 85 -2.59 -7.20 -6.24
CA GLY A 85 -2.69 -7.90 -7.51
C GLY A 85 -1.75 -9.12 -7.61
N TYR A 86 -1.93 -9.91 -8.67
CA TYR A 86 -1.02 -11.04 -8.93
C TYR A 86 0.28 -10.54 -9.57
N LYS A 87 0.18 -9.62 -10.52
CA LYS A 87 1.30 -8.85 -11.09
C LYS A 87 1.12 -7.35 -10.90
N HIS A 88 2.22 -6.61 -11.02
CA HIS A 88 2.22 -5.15 -10.91
C HIS A 88 1.89 -4.47 -12.25
N VAL A 89 0.69 -4.73 -12.77
CA VAL A 89 0.19 -4.24 -14.07
C VAL A 89 -0.92 -3.20 -13.91
N ARG A 90 -1.08 -2.30 -14.89
CA ARG A 90 -2.14 -1.27 -14.85
C ARG A 90 -3.49 -1.87 -15.26
N TYR A 91 -4.42 -1.96 -14.31
CA TYR A 91 -5.72 -2.60 -14.54
C TYR A 91 -6.60 -1.88 -15.58
N GLN A 92 -6.46 -0.56 -15.78
CA GLN A 92 -7.13 0.17 -16.86
C GLN A 92 -6.84 -0.34 -18.29
N HIS A 93 -5.80 -1.15 -18.48
CA HIS A 93 -5.44 -1.71 -19.78
C HIS A 93 -5.86 -3.17 -19.92
N LEU A 94 -6.52 -3.73 -18.90
CA LEU A 94 -7.04 -5.08 -18.88
C LEU A 94 -8.55 -5.06 -19.10
N SER A 95 -9.08 -6.10 -19.75
CA SER A 95 -10.53 -6.32 -19.77
C SER A 95 -11.03 -6.72 -18.37
N PRO A 96 -12.33 -6.57 -18.06
CA PRO A 96 -12.91 -7.02 -16.80
C PRO A 96 -12.56 -8.48 -16.45
N GLU A 97 -12.60 -9.37 -17.44
CA GLU A 97 -12.26 -10.80 -17.27
C GLU A 97 -10.79 -10.98 -16.93
N GLN A 98 -9.90 -10.18 -17.53
CA GLN A 98 -8.47 -10.21 -17.23
C GLN A 98 -8.18 -9.71 -15.81
N VAL A 99 -8.86 -8.66 -15.35
CA VAL A 99 -8.76 -8.18 -13.96
C VAL A 99 -9.26 -9.26 -12.99
N GLU A 100 -10.38 -9.89 -13.30
CA GLU A 100 -10.91 -11.00 -12.49
C GLU A 100 -9.90 -12.16 -12.41
N GLN A 101 -9.30 -12.56 -13.53
CA GLN A 101 -8.25 -13.59 -13.52
C GLN A 101 -7.04 -13.19 -12.67
N GLU A 102 -6.60 -11.92 -12.69
CA GLU A 102 -5.53 -11.44 -11.81
C GLU A 102 -5.91 -11.57 -10.33
N LEU A 103 -7.16 -11.29 -9.94
CA LEU A 103 -7.64 -11.47 -8.56
C LEU A 103 -7.76 -12.96 -8.17
N ILE A 104 -8.23 -13.82 -9.08
CA ILE A 104 -8.26 -15.28 -8.86
C ILE A 104 -6.85 -15.82 -8.63
N LEU A 105 -5.87 -15.40 -9.44
CA LEU A 105 -4.48 -15.83 -9.28
C LEU A 105 -3.87 -15.29 -7.98
N ALA A 106 -4.14 -14.04 -7.63
CA ALA A 106 -3.64 -13.43 -6.40
C ALA A 106 -4.18 -14.15 -5.15
N THR A 107 -5.48 -14.42 -5.10
CA THR A 107 -6.12 -15.13 -3.97
C THR A 107 -5.60 -16.57 -3.84
N LYS A 108 -5.44 -17.30 -4.95
CA LYS A 108 -4.82 -18.64 -4.95
C LYS A 108 -3.38 -18.61 -4.44
N ALA A 109 -2.59 -17.62 -4.84
CA ALA A 109 -1.22 -17.45 -4.35
C ALA A 109 -1.20 -17.15 -2.84
N PHE A 110 -2.08 -16.28 -2.34
CA PHE A 110 -2.21 -16.00 -0.90
C PHE A 110 -2.61 -17.24 -0.10
N GLN A 111 -3.56 -18.04 -0.60
CA GLN A 111 -3.93 -19.32 -0.01
C GLN A 111 -2.74 -20.27 0.09
N LYS A 112 -1.95 -20.42 -0.98
CA LYS A 112 -0.74 -21.25 -1.01
C LYS A 112 0.34 -20.77 -0.04
N LEU A 113 0.48 -19.44 0.12
CA LEU A 113 1.39 -18.80 1.08
C LEU A 113 0.86 -18.84 2.52
N LYS A 114 -0.36 -19.35 2.73
CA LYS A 114 -1.07 -19.35 4.02
C LYS A 114 -1.14 -17.93 4.59
N LEU A 115 -1.59 -16.99 3.77
CA LEU A 115 -1.84 -15.60 4.12
C LEU A 115 -3.35 -15.33 4.05
N PRO A 116 -3.91 -14.59 5.02
CA PRO A 116 -5.26 -14.05 4.86
C PRO A 116 -5.27 -13.02 3.73
N PHE A 117 -6.40 -12.85 3.05
CA PHE A 117 -6.60 -11.77 2.08
C PHE A 117 -7.84 -10.97 2.47
N LYS A 118 -7.68 -10.07 3.44
CA LYS A 118 -8.76 -9.18 3.90
C LYS A 118 -8.80 -7.87 3.14
N GLY A 119 -7.63 -7.38 2.73
CA GLY A 119 -7.49 -6.10 2.06
C GLY A 119 -6.96 -6.18 0.64
N PHE A 120 -7.23 -5.11 -0.11
CA PHE A 120 -6.76 -4.93 -1.47
C PHE A 120 -6.19 -3.53 -1.70
N ARG A 121 -5.21 -3.45 -2.59
CA ARG A 121 -4.75 -2.23 -3.24
C ARG A 121 -4.46 -2.54 -4.70
N ALA A 122 -5.03 -1.82 -5.66
CA ALA A 122 -4.67 -2.01 -7.06
C ALA A 122 -3.25 -1.47 -7.34
N PRO A 123 -2.43 -2.15 -8.16
CA PRO A 123 -1.19 -1.57 -8.69
C PRO A 123 -1.42 -0.17 -9.26
N TYR A 124 -0.52 0.76 -8.94
CA TYR A 124 -0.61 2.16 -9.35
C TYR A 124 -1.86 2.93 -8.87
N ASN A 125 -2.58 2.43 -7.85
CA ASN A 125 -3.86 2.99 -7.38
C ASN A 125 -4.86 3.20 -8.54
N ASN A 126 -4.85 2.28 -9.52
CA ASN A 126 -5.59 2.41 -10.76
C ASN A 126 -6.77 1.44 -10.80
N TYR A 127 -7.97 1.99 -10.79
CA TYR A 127 -9.21 1.23 -10.67
C TYR A 127 -10.14 1.51 -11.86
N SER A 128 -10.71 0.47 -12.43
CA SER A 128 -11.91 0.54 -13.28
C SER A 128 -13.16 0.28 -12.43
N GLU A 129 -14.36 0.61 -12.93
CA GLU A 129 -15.61 0.20 -12.26
C GLU A 129 -15.67 -1.32 -12.06
N ALA A 130 -15.27 -2.09 -13.08
CA ALA A 130 -15.19 -3.54 -12.96
C ALA A 130 -14.26 -3.99 -11.81
N THR A 131 -13.13 -3.31 -11.59
CA THR A 131 -12.24 -3.64 -10.46
C THR A 131 -12.98 -3.45 -9.13
N LYS A 132 -13.72 -2.34 -8.98
CA LYS A 132 -14.45 -2.00 -7.75
C LYS A 132 -15.59 -2.96 -7.47
N GLU A 133 -16.27 -3.44 -8.51
CA GLU A 133 -17.31 -4.48 -8.41
C GLU A 133 -16.70 -5.85 -8.07
N LEU A 134 -15.53 -6.16 -8.63
CA LEU A 134 -14.83 -7.39 -8.27
C LEU A 134 -14.38 -7.39 -6.81
N LEU A 135 -14.04 -6.25 -6.21
CA LEU A 135 -13.71 -6.21 -4.77
C LEU A 135 -14.90 -6.65 -3.90
N GLU A 136 -16.12 -6.28 -4.29
CA GLU A 136 -17.35 -6.75 -3.66
C GLU A 136 -17.53 -8.26 -3.87
N LYS A 137 -17.34 -8.75 -5.11
CA LYS A 137 -17.50 -10.16 -5.47
C LYS A 137 -16.54 -11.09 -4.71
N PHE A 138 -15.35 -10.61 -4.38
CA PHE A 138 -14.31 -11.38 -3.68
C PHE A 138 -14.34 -11.20 -2.15
N ASP A 139 -15.38 -10.53 -1.62
CA ASP A 139 -15.59 -10.32 -0.19
C ASP A 139 -14.38 -9.66 0.52
N PHE A 140 -13.71 -8.73 -0.15
CA PHE A 140 -12.69 -7.93 0.52
C PHE A 140 -13.32 -7.12 1.66
N LEU A 141 -12.62 -7.02 2.78
CA LEU A 141 -13.05 -6.23 3.93
C LEU A 141 -12.84 -4.73 3.67
N TRP A 142 -11.74 -4.39 2.99
CA TRP A 142 -11.35 -3.01 2.76
C TRP A 142 -10.50 -2.82 1.50
N ASP A 143 -10.42 -1.56 1.05
CA ASP A 143 -9.54 -1.08 -0.01
C ASP A 143 -8.81 0.21 0.41
N ILE A 144 -7.51 0.30 0.09
CA ILE A 144 -6.67 1.46 0.44
C ILE A 144 -6.22 2.30 -0.76
N GLY A 145 -6.59 1.94 -1.99
CA GLY A 145 -6.11 2.65 -3.19
C GLY A 145 -7.15 3.57 -3.83
N ILE A 146 -8.45 3.30 -3.68
CA ILE A 146 -9.54 4.16 -4.18
C ILE A 146 -9.46 5.55 -3.52
N GLY A 147 -9.11 5.59 -2.23
CA GLY A 147 -8.99 6.82 -1.45
C GLY A 147 -7.86 7.75 -1.87
N TYR A 148 -7.01 7.35 -2.83
CA TYR A 148 -5.98 8.21 -3.42
C TYR A 148 -6.55 9.27 -4.37
N GLN A 149 -7.74 9.04 -4.93
CA GLN A 149 -8.36 9.98 -5.87
C GLN A 149 -9.11 11.10 -5.13
N GLN A 150 -9.17 12.30 -5.72
CA GLN A 150 -10.07 13.35 -5.22
C GLN A 150 -11.54 12.94 -5.40
N PRO A 151 -12.44 13.37 -4.49
CA PRO A 151 -12.17 14.19 -3.29
C PRO A 151 -11.67 13.38 -2.08
N TYR A 152 -11.60 12.05 -2.17
CA TYR A 152 -11.38 11.17 -1.01
C TYR A 152 -10.04 11.41 -0.30
N GLN A 153 -8.97 11.73 -1.03
CA GLN A 153 -7.64 11.97 -0.44
C GLN A 153 -7.57 13.13 0.57
N GLU A 154 -8.60 13.98 0.63
CA GLU A 154 -8.70 15.14 1.52
C GLU A 154 -9.65 14.89 2.70
N THR A 155 -10.22 13.69 2.79
CA THR A 155 -11.14 13.31 3.86
C THR A 155 -10.41 12.57 4.97
N HIS A 156 -10.92 12.67 6.20
CA HIS A 156 -10.39 11.95 7.36
C HIS A 156 -11.37 10.90 7.90
N GLN A 157 -12.23 10.36 7.04
CA GLN A 157 -13.26 9.40 7.43
C GLN A 157 -13.23 8.18 6.52
N PHE A 158 -13.42 7.01 7.10
CA PHE A 158 -13.73 5.83 6.31
C PHE A 158 -14.99 6.07 5.48
N PHE A 159 -15.01 5.53 4.28
CA PHE A 159 -16.14 5.65 3.38
C PHE A 159 -16.44 4.33 2.69
N ASN A 160 -17.62 4.21 2.10
CA ASN A 160 -17.94 3.12 1.19
C ASN A 160 -18.02 3.69 -0.22
N TYR A 161 -17.50 2.95 -1.19
CA TYR A 161 -17.61 3.34 -2.59
C TYR A 161 -19.07 3.31 -3.03
N LYS A 162 -19.53 4.31 -3.77
CA LYS A 162 -20.87 4.33 -4.36
C LYS A 162 -20.79 3.92 -5.82
N PHE A 163 -21.33 2.76 -6.14
CA PHE A 163 -21.42 2.25 -7.51
C PHE A 163 -22.36 3.08 -8.37
N ASN A 164 -22.26 2.94 -9.69
CA ASN A 164 -23.10 3.65 -10.66
C ASN A 164 -24.61 3.38 -10.49
N ASN A 165 -24.97 2.19 -9.98
CA ASN A 165 -26.35 1.83 -9.65
C ASN A 165 -26.85 2.42 -8.31
N GLY A 166 -26.03 3.22 -7.63
CA GLY A 166 -26.35 3.87 -6.36
C GLY A 166 -26.08 3.01 -5.11
N LYS A 167 -25.80 1.71 -5.25
CA LYS A 167 -25.44 0.83 -4.14
C LYS A 167 -24.10 1.26 -3.53
N LYS A 168 -23.96 1.15 -2.21
CA LYS A 168 -22.68 1.31 -1.51
C LYS A 168 -21.96 -0.04 -1.41
N SER A 169 -20.64 -0.03 -1.52
CA SER A 169 -19.79 -1.20 -1.26
C SER A 169 -19.97 -1.71 0.17
N THR A 170 -19.84 -3.02 0.35
CA THR A 170 -19.72 -3.64 1.67
C THR A 170 -18.31 -3.51 2.22
N TYR A 171 -17.28 -3.45 1.36
CA TYR A 171 -15.92 -3.12 1.76
C TYR A 171 -15.79 -1.65 2.18
N THR A 172 -14.89 -1.38 3.11
CA THR A 172 -14.55 -0.04 3.57
C THR A 172 -13.38 0.52 2.77
N CYS A 173 -13.53 1.71 2.20
CA CYS A 173 -12.42 2.45 1.61
C CYS A 173 -11.78 3.36 2.65
N ILE A 174 -10.45 3.48 2.57
CA ILE A 174 -9.66 4.34 3.44
C ILE A 174 -9.13 5.52 2.63
N PRO A 175 -9.29 6.78 3.10
CA PRO A 175 -8.63 7.94 2.52
C PRO A 175 -7.11 7.76 2.52
N LEU A 176 -6.47 7.90 1.37
CA LEU A 176 -5.01 7.81 1.28
C LEU A 176 -4.43 9.21 1.09
N SER A 177 -3.58 9.62 2.04
CA SER A 177 -2.96 10.94 1.97
C SER A 177 -2.10 11.07 0.73
N LYS A 178 -2.13 12.26 0.10
CA LYS A 178 -1.17 12.61 -0.97
C LYS A 178 0.28 12.58 -0.51
N TRP A 179 0.53 12.72 0.80
CA TRP A 179 1.89 12.69 1.36
C TRP A 179 2.36 11.24 1.50
N SER A 180 2.93 10.76 0.42
CA SER A 180 3.63 9.48 0.31
C SER A 180 5.14 9.69 0.31
N ASP A 181 5.89 8.63 0.58
CA ASP A 181 7.35 8.70 0.59
C ASP A 181 7.96 8.90 -0.80
N ASP A 182 7.32 8.44 -1.88
CA ASP A 182 7.75 8.76 -3.25
C ASP A 182 7.56 10.27 -3.52
N LEU A 183 6.45 10.88 -3.12
CA LEU A 183 6.27 12.32 -3.27
C LEU A 183 7.32 13.09 -2.46
N MET A 184 7.54 12.71 -1.20
CA MET A 184 8.47 13.40 -0.30
C MET A 184 9.93 13.20 -0.69
N ILE A 185 10.36 11.97 -0.95
CA ILE A 185 11.76 11.60 -1.21
C ILE A 185 12.10 11.79 -2.69
N ASP A 186 11.28 11.24 -3.58
CA ASP A 186 11.63 11.19 -5.00
C ASP A 186 11.44 12.53 -5.69
N ARG A 187 10.36 13.25 -5.35
CA ARG A 187 10.02 14.53 -5.99
C ARG A 187 10.52 15.74 -5.20
N TYR A 188 10.24 15.81 -3.91
CA TYR A 188 10.57 16.99 -3.10
C TYR A 188 11.90 16.92 -2.37
N LYS A 189 12.59 15.77 -2.38
CA LYS A 189 13.91 15.61 -1.75
C LYS A 189 13.93 15.95 -0.26
N PHE A 190 12.86 15.61 0.45
CA PHE A 190 12.75 15.88 1.88
C PHE A 190 13.82 15.14 2.69
N SER A 191 14.37 15.83 3.67
CA SER A 191 15.12 15.23 4.77
C SER A 191 14.20 14.44 5.71
N ALA A 192 14.78 13.56 6.54
CA ALA A 192 14.06 12.83 7.59
C ALA A 192 13.16 13.74 8.46
N LYS A 193 13.67 14.91 8.89
CA LYS A 193 12.91 15.88 9.69
C LYS A 193 11.72 16.48 8.91
N GLN A 194 11.89 16.74 7.62
CA GLN A 194 10.81 17.27 6.77
C GLN A 194 9.74 16.21 6.51
N ILE A 195 10.11 14.94 6.33
CA ILE A 195 9.17 13.81 6.25
C ILE A 195 8.32 13.77 7.51
N ALA A 196 8.96 13.69 8.69
CA ALA A 196 8.25 13.64 9.96
C ALA A 196 7.30 14.82 10.16
N LYS A 197 7.75 16.04 9.82
CA LYS A 197 6.94 17.25 9.89
C LYS A 197 5.72 17.18 8.97
N ALA A 198 5.88 16.77 7.72
CA ALA A 198 4.78 16.70 6.75
C ALA A 198 3.70 15.70 7.19
N LEU A 199 4.10 14.51 7.64
CA LEU A 199 3.21 13.48 8.15
C LEU A 199 2.48 13.95 9.42
N THR A 200 3.22 14.55 10.37
CA THR A 200 2.65 15.09 11.63
C THR A 200 1.59 16.16 11.38
N ILE A 201 1.77 17.01 10.36
CA ILE A 201 0.76 18.03 9.99
C ILE A 201 -0.55 17.36 9.55
N GLN A 202 -0.49 16.29 8.75
CA GLN A 202 -1.71 15.61 8.32
C GLN A 202 -2.37 14.84 9.47
N LEU A 203 -1.58 14.22 10.35
CA LEU A 203 -2.09 13.58 11.57
C LEU A 203 -2.88 14.56 12.44
N LYS A 204 -2.35 15.77 12.64
CA LYS A 204 -3.02 16.82 13.44
C LYS A 204 -4.36 17.24 12.83
N LYS A 205 -4.43 17.37 11.50
CA LYS A 205 -5.69 17.67 10.79
C LYS A 205 -6.72 16.57 10.99
N ALA A 206 -6.33 15.31 10.79
CA ALA A 206 -7.24 14.18 11.03
C ALA A 206 -7.69 14.12 12.50
N LYS A 207 -6.82 14.47 13.45
CA LYS A 207 -7.13 14.55 14.87
C LYS A 207 -8.20 15.61 15.20
N GLU A 208 -8.19 16.76 14.53
CA GLU A 208 -9.22 17.80 14.73
C GLU A 208 -10.64 17.28 14.44
N GLU A 209 -10.75 16.27 13.58
CA GLU A 209 -12.02 15.65 13.17
C GLU A 209 -12.32 14.32 13.88
N ASN A 210 -11.52 13.92 14.87
CA ASN A 210 -11.52 12.55 15.42
C ASN A 210 -11.46 11.48 14.31
N GLY A 211 -10.69 11.74 13.27
CA GLY A 211 -10.70 10.99 12.02
C GLY A 211 -9.59 9.94 11.89
N VAL A 212 -9.38 9.53 10.65
CA VAL A 212 -8.33 8.61 10.21
C VAL A 212 -7.44 9.27 9.16
N VAL A 213 -6.13 9.00 9.23
CA VAL A 213 -5.18 9.33 8.16
C VAL A 213 -4.36 8.11 7.80
N MET A 214 -4.11 7.91 6.50
CA MET A 214 -3.25 6.84 6.02
C MET A 214 -2.10 7.39 5.17
N PHE A 215 -0.90 6.86 5.38
CA PHE A 215 0.31 7.23 4.63
C PHE A 215 0.90 6.04 3.87
N ASP A 216 1.35 6.31 2.65
CA ASP A 216 2.00 5.34 1.79
C ASP A 216 3.53 5.50 1.84
N LEU A 217 4.18 4.62 2.60
CA LEU A 217 5.58 4.61 2.98
C LEU A 217 6.22 3.27 2.57
N HIS A 218 6.72 3.16 1.35
CA HIS A 218 7.26 1.94 0.77
C HIS A 218 8.58 1.50 1.44
N PRO A 219 8.76 0.21 1.77
CA PRO A 219 9.99 -0.27 2.40
C PRO A 219 11.28 0.04 1.65
N ILE A 220 11.21 -0.02 0.32
CA ILE A 220 12.34 0.26 -0.58
C ILE A 220 12.86 1.71 -0.46
N ARG A 221 12.04 2.61 0.10
CA ARG A 221 12.34 4.02 0.33
C ARG A 221 12.47 4.32 1.82
N ILE A 222 11.38 4.29 2.59
CA ILE A 222 11.38 4.73 3.99
C ILE A 222 12.30 3.88 4.89
N GLY A 223 12.49 2.59 4.58
CA GLY A 223 13.37 1.68 5.32
C GLY A 223 14.87 1.92 5.10
N ARG A 224 15.24 2.83 4.20
CA ARG A 224 16.64 3.20 3.97
C ARG A 224 17.21 3.97 5.17
N LYS A 225 18.51 3.78 5.42
CA LYS A 225 19.24 4.46 6.51
C LYS A 225 19.06 5.97 6.51
N GLU A 226 18.96 6.55 5.32
CA GLU A 226 18.82 7.99 5.09
C GLU A 226 17.46 8.55 5.55
N TYR A 227 16.42 7.71 5.59
CA TYR A 227 15.03 8.15 5.78
C TYR A 227 14.32 7.51 6.98
N ILE A 228 14.82 6.39 7.51
CA ILE A 228 14.18 5.68 8.64
C ILE A 228 13.98 6.58 9.86
N ASN A 229 14.92 7.48 10.13
CA ASN A 229 14.77 8.44 11.24
C ASN A 229 13.57 9.39 11.05
N GLY A 230 13.09 9.59 9.82
CA GLY A 230 11.87 10.33 9.55
C GLY A 230 10.60 9.59 10.00
N LEU A 231 10.58 8.26 9.84
CA LEU A 231 9.52 7.41 10.40
C LEU A 231 9.57 7.44 11.92
N ASN A 232 10.75 7.26 12.51
CA ASN A 232 10.95 7.31 13.97
C ASN A 232 10.44 8.62 14.59
N LEU A 233 10.90 9.76 14.06
CA LEU A 233 10.46 11.08 14.51
C LEU A 233 8.95 11.30 14.31
N PHE A 234 8.36 10.73 13.26
CA PHE A 234 6.91 10.79 13.07
C PHE A 234 6.16 9.97 14.13
N LEU A 235 6.58 8.73 14.38
CA LEU A 235 5.96 7.85 15.40
C LEU A 235 6.06 8.47 16.79
N GLU A 236 7.19 9.11 17.12
CA GLU A 236 7.35 9.88 18.36
C GLU A 236 6.27 10.99 18.48
N GLN A 237 6.01 11.73 17.41
CA GLN A 237 4.97 12.76 17.40
C GLN A 237 3.56 12.15 17.44
N ALA A 238 3.34 11.03 16.75
CA ALA A 238 2.06 10.33 16.74
C ALA A 238 1.69 9.82 18.14
N ASN A 239 2.66 9.25 18.86
CA ASN A 239 2.52 8.83 20.24
C ASN A 239 2.21 10.03 21.17
N LYS A 240 2.93 11.16 21.03
CA LYS A 240 2.61 12.41 21.77
C LYS A 240 1.20 12.94 21.52
N HIS A 241 0.58 12.55 20.40
CA HIS A 241 -0.79 12.92 20.07
C HIS A 241 -1.83 11.86 20.43
N ASN A 242 -1.42 10.77 21.11
CA ASN A 242 -2.22 9.60 21.46
C ASN A 242 -2.86 8.93 20.23
N ALA A 243 -2.18 8.95 19.08
CA ALA A 243 -2.68 8.30 17.88
C ALA A 243 -2.74 6.78 18.10
N TRP A 244 -3.84 6.15 17.68
CA TRP A 244 -3.90 4.70 17.57
C TRP A 244 -3.37 4.28 16.21
N ILE A 245 -2.34 3.42 16.17
CA ILE A 245 -1.66 3.00 14.95
C ILE A 245 -1.79 1.47 14.77
N PRO A 246 -2.94 0.97 14.30
CA PRO A 246 -3.15 -0.47 14.08
C PRO A 246 -2.81 -0.91 12.64
N SER A 247 -3.02 -2.19 12.34
CA SER A 247 -3.20 -2.65 10.95
C SER A 247 -4.51 -2.12 10.36
N VAL A 248 -4.64 -2.15 9.03
CA VAL A 248 -5.86 -1.66 8.37
C VAL A 248 -7.05 -2.56 8.71
N THR A 249 -6.87 -3.88 8.75
CA THR A 249 -7.93 -4.81 9.17
C THR A 249 -8.39 -4.53 10.58
N GLU A 250 -7.47 -4.36 11.55
CA GLU A 250 -7.85 -4.09 12.94
C GLU A 250 -8.62 -2.76 13.06
N ALA A 251 -8.17 -1.69 12.38
CA ALA A 251 -8.91 -0.42 12.38
C ALA A 251 -10.33 -0.54 11.82
N VAL A 252 -10.48 -1.21 10.66
CA VAL A 252 -11.77 -1.34 9.99
C VAL A 252 -12.73 -2.19 10.82
N GLU A 253 -12.29 -3.32 11.35
CA GLU A 253 -13.12 -4.20 12.20
C GLU A 253 -13.53 -3.47 13.49
N TYR A 254 -12.58 -2.82 14.16
CA TYR A 254 -12.86 -2.08 15.38
C TYR A 254 -13.84 -0.94 15.14
N TRP A 255 -13.64 -0.13 14.09
CA TRP A 255 -14.54 0.97 13.75
C TRP A 255 -15.94 0.48 13.37
N ARG A 256 -16.04 -0.61 12.61
CA ARG A 256 -17.34 -1.20 12.25
C ARG A 256 -18.17 -1.55 13.49
N LYS A 257 -17.52 -2.08 14.52
CA LYS A 257 -18.15 -2.51 15.77
C LYS A 257 -18.42 -1.36 16.76
N HIS A 258 -17.47 -0.44 16.93
CA HIS A 258 -17.52 0.53 18.04
C HIS A 258 -17.82 1.97 17.60
N LYS A 259 -17.61 2.30 16.32
CA LYS A 259 -17.73 3.69 15.79
C LYS A 259 -16.87 4.70 16.56
N SER A 260 -15.76 4.22 17.12
CA SER A 260 -14.76 5.00 17.84
C SER A 260 -13.38 4.35 17.64
N TRP A 261 -12.32 5.06 18.02
CA TRP A 261 -10.97 4.52 18.02
C TRP A 261 -10.65 3.83 19.34
N LYS A 262 -9.83 2.78 19.28
CA LYS A 262 -9.41 2.02 20.45
C LYS A 262 -8.69 2.94 21.44
N HIS A 263 -8.79 2.62 22.73
CA HIS A 263 -8.18 3.39 23.83
C HIS A 263 -8.65 4.86 23.91
N ASN A 264 -9.80 5.19 23.33
CA ASN A 264 -10.29 6.58 23.20
C ASN A 264 -9.27 7.50 22.51
N ALA A 265 -8.46 6.94 21.59
CA ALA A 265 -7.54 7.73 20.80
C ALA A 265 -8.31 8.81 20.01
N PRO A 266 -7.80 10.06 19.95
CA PRO A 266 -8.45 11.13 19.21
C PRO A 266 -8.20 11.03 17.70
N VAL A 267 -7.40 10.06 17.23
CA VAL A 267 -7.10 9.86 15.80
C VAL A 267 -6.62 8.44 15.55
N CYS A 268 -7.04 7.86 14.43
CA CYS A 268 -6.47 6.63 13.88
C CYS A 268 -5.43 6.99 12.81
N CYS A 269 -4.24 6.40 12.89
CA CYS A 269 -3.21 6.54 11.87
C CYS A 269 -2.86 5.18 11.28
N LEU A 270 -2.94 5.07 9.96
CA LEU A 270 -2.66 3.84 9.24
C LEU A 270 -1.38 4.00 8.42
N LEU A 271 -0.51 3.00 8.49
CA LEU A 271 0.73 2.97 7.73
C LEU A 271 0.66 1.83 6.73
N THR A 272 0.87 2.14 5.46
CA THR A 272 0.93 1.17 4.37
C THR A 272 2.15 1.43 3.51
N GLY A 273 2.59 0.43 2.76
CA GLY A 273 3.64 0.57 1.76
C GLY A 273 3.76 -0.73 0.99
N ASP A 274 3.49 -0.70 -0.31
CA ASP A 274 3.48 -1.92 -1.10
C ASP A 274 4.89 -2.50 -1.32
N ILE A 275 4.89 -3.81 -1.52
CA ILE A 275 6.05 -4.61 -1.90
C ILE A 275 5.76 -5.21 -3.26
N ASP A 276 6.23 -4.53 -4.30
CA ASP A 276 6.13 -4.95 -5.68
C ASP A 276 7.43 -5.56 -6.23
N ASN A 277 8.49 -5.61 -5.42
CA ASN A 277 9.78 -6.26 -5.69
C ASN A 277 10.62 -6.37 -4.42
N PHE A 278 11.40 -7.44 -4.31
CA PHE A 278 12.45 -7.58 -3.30
C PHE A 278 13.84 -7.24 -3.87
N THR A 279 14.03 -7.46 -5.17
CA THR A 279 15.29 -7.18 -5.88
C THR A 279 15.09 -6.27 -7.09
N PHE A 280 16.17 -5.65 -7.56
CA PHE A 280 16.13 -4.88 -8.80
C PHE A 280 15.73 -5.71 -10.02
N TRP A 281 16.06 -7.01 -10.03
CA TRP A 281 15.63 -7.91 -11.10
C TRP A 281 14.12 -8.18 -11.08
N ASP A 282 13.50 -8.19 -9.91
CA ASP A 282 12.03 -8.25 -9.79
C ASP A 282 11.41 -6.96 -10.33
N TYR A 283 11.98 -5.80 -10.00
CA TYR A 283 11.53 -4.50 -10.51
C TYR A 283 11.44 -4.46 -12.04
N LEU A 284 12.44 -5.03 -12.74
CA LEU A 284 12.45 -5.08 -14.20
C LEU A 284 11.44 -6.07 -14.79
N ARG A 285 10.98 -7.07 -14.01
CA ARG A 285 10.17 -8.21 -14.49
C ARG A 285 8.75 -8.29 -13.90
N ARG A 286 8.35 -7.34 -13.05
CA ARG A 286 7.07 -7.35 -12.31
C ARG A 286 5.79 -7.17 -13.14
N PHE A 287 5.88 -7.19 -14.48
CA PHE A 287 4.77 -6.97 -15.43
C PHE A 287 4.24 -8.27 -16.05
#